data_AF-A0A5C5VAX8-F1
#
_entry.id   AF-A0A5C5VAX8-F1
#
_cell.length_a   1.000
_cell.length_b   1.000
_cell.length_c   1.000
_cell.angle_alpha   90.00
_cell.angle_beta   90.00
_cell.angle_gamma   90.00
#
_symmetry.space_group_name_H-M   'P 1'
#
loop_
_entity.id
_entity.type
_entity.pdbx_description
1 polymer ?
#
loop_
_entity_poly.entity_id
_entity_poly.type
_entity_poly.pdbx_seq_one_letter_code
_entity_poly.pdbx_strand_id
1 'polypeptide(L)'
;MPLIQPQSKLRGFAAGLVCLTFLASPVATKAERPTAMSLFPAEAVLFVRTVDAGQLVDRVQQTAIAQMASDPALEPFVGSLRDSARDAYAENAEGLLGVNFDELTSLPQGEVAFAIVERREEEPAVLLLADFEDRVDIAQTLLERAKEKVEEDGGLVSEEQLRADKAVTLRDKNDSKKIVGVVRREGVFVAATDPAVLSSVLDRWDGFTPPPATAEEEEDPAPVRYTETLDHNKAFATSLKECLAGREEPPQAIAFVDPIGLVRATGGRQTGVRVALAALPALGVDAFEGISAAAWLANETWDTLIRGHVLIDNPRAGVAGVLRLKSGDTAPPDCVPATIQNYRTLYVDPQQIFDDVEAIVDRFTYAGMFRERVKQNFSDNVGVDLPSELLPVLTGRLSTLTAFEPDAQSPANHTMVVLGVTDEKQAQELLDKAVKAQEGDVNRTPTKKTHGEFTYYGPPEGAEQQEDGDRRRGPRRAIRPVAAVFNGSLVLGNSEEVLKKMMAASEGTEPRLKDSIEFKLVQSRVRRLAGPNEVGMLSYEDPEASLRHWHAMASKQENREWLGERNQPFMAAMSRALEAGELPPVEDLLRYATPSGALLYDSNTGLHYLAFRFKVSN
;
A
#
# COMPACT_ATOMS: atom_id res chain seq x y z
N MET A 1 27.94 18.59 88.48
CA MET A 1 27.64 17.62 89.54
C MET A 1 27.65 16.24 88.92
N PRO A 2 28.28 15.26 89.59
CA PRO A 2 29.29 14.44 88.92
C PRO A 2 28.98 12.93 89.00
N LEU A 3 29.94 12.13 88.51
CA LEU A 3 30.25 10.74 88.89
C LEU A 3 29.37 9.65 88.22
N ILE A 4 29.86 8.60 87.55
CA ILE A 4 31.16 7.88 87.51
C ILE A 4 31.20 7.00 86.24
N GLN A 5 32.33 7.04 85.52
CA GLN A 5 32.86 6.03 84.56
C GLN A 5 33.45 4.81 85.32
N PRO A 6 33.77 3.60 84.76
CA PRO A 6 34.64 3.45 83.57
C PRO A 6 34.62 2.15 82.72
N GLN A 7 35.14 2.32 81.49
CA GLN A 7 36.07 1.50 80.68
C GLN A 7 36.03 -0.05 80.61
N SER A 8 35.99 -0.56 79.37
CA SER A 8 37.10 -1.28 78.66
C SER A 8 36.70 -1.58 77.21
N LYS A 9 37.34 -1.03 76.15
CA LYS A 9 38.43 -1.65 75.32
C LYS A 9 38.17 -3.15 75.03
N LEU A 10 38.22 -3.71 73.81
CA LEU A 10 38.96 -3.41 72.59
C LEU A 10 38.50 -4.39 71.45
N ARG A 11 38.49 -3.92 70.19
CA ARG A 11 38.73 -4.65 68.92
C ARG A 11 37.82 -5.81 68.46
N GLY A 12 37.29 -5.66 67.24
CA GLY A 12 37.18 -6.79 66.29
C GLY A 12 36.02 -6.72 65.32
N PHE A 13 36.24 -6.06 64.17
CA PHE A 13 35.78 -6.39 62.82
C PHE A 13 34.45 -7.14 62.57
N ALA A 14 33.71 -6.57 61.61
CA ALA A 14 32.91 -7.21 60.57
C ALA A 14 31.38 -7.22 60.72
N ALA A 15 30.78 -6.48 59.78
CA ALA A 15 29.53 -6.74 59.07
C ALA A 15 28.22 -6.79 59.89
N GLY A 16 27.45 -5.70 59.77
CA GLY A 16 26.07 -5.63 60.27
C GLY A 16 25.39 -4.35 59.83
N LEU A 17 25.29 -4.14 58.51
CA LEU A 17 24.49 -3.05 57.95
C LEU A 17 23.01 -3.42 58.15
N VAL A 18 22.39 -2.84 59.19
CA VAL A 18 20.94 -2.79 59.32
C VAL A 18 20.44 -1.81 58.27
N CYS A 19 20.17 -2.30 57.06
CA CYS A 19 19.33 -1.61 56.11
C CYS A 19 17.88 -1.74 56.59
N LEU A 20 17.25 -0.60 56.89
CA LEU A 20 15.80 -0.50 56.88
C LEU A 20 15.30 -0.93 55.50
N THR A 21 14.86 -2.18 55.38
CA THR A 21 14.01 -2.61 54.27
C THR A 21 12.66 -1.96 54.49
N PHE A 22 12.43 -0.84 53.81
CA PHE A 22 11.09 -0.52 53.36
C PHE A 22 10.57 -1.74 52.61
N LEU A 23 9.53 -2.37 53.14
CA LEU A 23 8.66 -3.27 52.38
C LEU A 23 8.02 -2.42 51.28
N ALA A 24 8.75 -2.21 50.19
CA ALA A 24 8.12 -2.03 48.91
C ALA A 24 7.49 -3.37 48.59
N SER A 25 6.19 -3.50 48.86
CA SER A 25 5.39 -4.46 48.10
C SER A 25 5.78 -4.26 46.64
N PRO A 26 6.16 -5.31 45.89
CA PRO A 26 6.21 -5.16 44.45
C PRO A 26 4.81 -4.70 44.07
N VAL A 27 4.70 -3.47 43.57
CA VAL A 27 3.58 -3.15 42.68
C VAL A 27 3.67 -4.27 41.66
N ALA A 28 2.70 -5.17 41.67
CA ALA A 28 2.54 -6.16 40.62
C ALA A 28 2.46 -5.33 39.35
N THR A 29 3.59 -5.20 38.66
CA THR A 29 3.63 -4.80 37.28
C THR A 29 2.81 -5.88 36.62
N LYS A 30 1.58 -5.54 36.21
CA LYS A 30 0.74 -6.40 35.38
C LYS A 30 1.68 -6.85 34.26
N ALA A 31 2.06 -8.14 34.25
CA ALA A 31 2.98 -8.65 33.25
C ALA A 31 2.34 -8.30 31.91
N GLU A 32 3.01 -7.45 31.13
CA GLU A 32 2.48 -6.98 29.87
C GLU A 32 2.29 -8.21 28.98
N ARG A 33 1.04 -8.50 28.61
CA ARG A 33 0.71 -9.72 27.86
C ARG A 33 1.55 -9.77 26.57
N PRO A 34 1.95 -10.96 26.10
CA PRO A 34 2.62 -11.06 24.80
C PRO A 34 1.79 -10.40 23.69
N THR A 35 2.47 -9.73 22.77
CA THR A 35 1.82 -9.11 21.60
C THR A 35 1.32 -10.16 20.61
N ALA A 36 0.44 -9.79 19.69
CA ALA A 36 -0.01 -10.70 18.63
C ALA A 36 1.15 -11.27 17.81
N MET A 37 2.25 -10.52 17.61
CA MET A 37 3.43 -11.01 16.87
C MET A 37 4.13 -12.18 17.56
N SER A 38 4.09 -12.22 18.90
CA SER A 38 4.66 -13.31 19.72
C SER A 38 3.63 -14.41 20.04
N LEU A 39 2.37 -14.22 19.67
CA LEU A 39 1.29 -15.19 19.92
C LEU A 39 0.90 -15.95 18.65
N PHE A 40 0.89 -15.27 17.51
CA PHE A 40 0.41 -15.83 16.26
C PHE A 40 1.44 -16.83 15.69
N PRO A 41 0.99 -17.89 14.99
CA PRO A 41 1.88 -18.87 14.38
C PRO A 41 2.82 -18.27 13.32
N ALA A 42 4.01 -18.87 13.18
CA ALA A 42 4.95 -18.56 12.10
C ALA A 42 4.36 -18.79 10.69
N GLU A 43 3.38 -19.67 10.57
CA GLU A 43 2.67 -20.02 9.33
C GLU A 43 1.62 -18.96 8.90
N ALA A 44 1.54 -17.82 9.57
CA ALA A 44 0.73 -16.70 9.11
C ALA A 44 1.30 -16.15 7.78
N VAL A 45 0.51 -16.27 6.71
CA VAL A 45 0.84 -15.78 5.35
C VAL A 45 0.27 -14.40 5.07
N LEU A 46 -0.65 -13.93 5.91
CA LEU A 46 -1.10 -12.56 5.97
C LEU A 46 -1.25 -12.18 7.44
N PHE A 47 -0.77 -11.00 7.81
CA PHE A 47 -0.89 -10.47 9.16
C PHE A 47 -1.09 -8.97 9.10
N VAL A 48 -2.06 -8.46 9.86
CA VAL A 48 -2.27 -7.03 10.07
C VAL A 48 -2.50 -6.81 11.56
N ARG A 49 -1.85 -5.80 12.14
CA ARG A 49 -2.11 -5.40 13.51
C ARG A 49 -2.11 -3.89 13.69
N THR A 50 -2.90 -3.43 14.65
CA THR A 50 -2.71 -2.14 15.33
C THR A 50 -2.30 -2.41 16.77
N VAL A 51 -1.38 -1.59 17.30
CA VAL A 51 -0.94 -1.70 18.70
C VAL A 51 -2.08 -1.32 19.64
N ASP A 52 -2.88 -0.33 19.25
CA ASP A 52 -3.97 0.23 20.02
C ASP A 52 -4.99 0.78 19.02
N ALA A 53 -6.20 0.20 19.01
CA ALA A 53 -7.25 0.59 18.08
C ALA A 53 -7.84 1.97 18.42
N GLY A 54 -7.98 2.32 19.71
CA GLY A 54 -8.50 3.63 20.12
C GLY A 54 -7.54 4.75 19.71
N GLN A 55 -6.26 4.59 20.02
CA GLN A 55 -5.20 5.50 19.58
C GLN A 55 -5.10 5.56 18.06
N LEU A 56 -5.25 4.45 17.33
CA LEU A 56 -5.24 4.47 15.88
C LEU A 56 -6.37 5.35 15.34
N VAL A 57 -7.59 5.22 15.87
CA VAL A 57 -8.73 6.06 15.49
C VAL A 57 -8.43 7.54 15.77
N ASP A 58 -7.94 7.85 16.97
CA ASP A 58 -7.56 9.22 17.34
C ASP A 58 -6.50 9.81 16.40
N ARG A 59 -5.48 9.03 16.04
CA ARG A 59 -4.42 9.46 15.12
C ARG A 59 -4.93 9.63 13.69
N VAL A 60 -5.82 8.76 13.22
CA VAL A 60 -6.48 8.90 11.91
C VAL A 60 -7.28 10.20 11.87
N GLN A 61 -8.08 10.50 12.90
CA GLN A 61 -8.87 11.73 12.99
C GLN A 61 -8.02 13.00 12.99
N GLN A 62 -6.76 12.92 13.45
CA GLN A 62 -5.82 14.03 13.44
C GLN A 62 -5.12 14.24 12.08
N THR A 63 -5.30 13.35 11.11
CA THR A 63 -4.72 13.53 9.78
C THR A 63 -5.47 14.61 8.99
N ALA A 64 -4.76 15.30 8.09
CA ALA A 64 -5.32 16.35 7.25
C ALA A 64 -6.49 15.85 6.39
N ILE A 65 -6.43 14.61 5.91
CA ILE A 65 -7.53 13.98 5.16
C ILE A 65 -8.76 13.81 6.04
N ALA A 66 -8.61 13.32 7.27
CA ALA A 66 -9.75 13.11 8.16
C ALA A 66 -10.34 14.43 8.65
N GLN A 67 -9.50 15.45 8.89
CA GLN A 67 -9.94 16.80 9.22
C GLN A 67 -10.72 17.44 8.07
N MET A 68 -10.25 17.27 6.83
CA MET A 68 -10.99 17.67 5.64
C MET A 68 -12.33 16.94 5.53
N ALA A 69 -12.35 15.62 5.74
CA ALA A 69 -13.60 14.85 5.70
C ALA A 69 -14.59 15.24 6.81
N SER A 70 -14.10 15.77 7.93
CA SER A 70 -14.91 16.24 9.06
C SER A 70 -15.27 17.72 8.96
N ASP A 71 -14.96 18.38 7.85
CA ASP A 71 -15.24 19.79 7.65
C ASP A 71 -16.76 20.03 7.55
N PRO A 72 -17.34 20.97 8.32
CA PRO A 72 -18.77 21.27 8.24
C PRO A 72 -19.25 21.61 6.83
N ALA A 73 -18.38 22.19 6.00
CA ALA A 73 -18.71 22.55 4.63
C ALA A 73 -18.80 21.32 3.69
N LEU A 74 -18.20 20.19 4.09
CA LEU A 74 -18.27 18.90 3.40
C LEU A 74 -19.32 17.94 3.98
N GLU A 75 -20.00 18.28 5.08
CA GLU A 75 -20.96 17.38 5.73
C GLU A 75 -22.07 16.86 4.79
N PRO A 76 -22.68 17.66 3.88
CA PRO A 76 -23.66 17.14 2.93
C PRO A 76 -23.09 16.04 2.01
N PHE A 77 -21.81 16.17 1.63
CA PHE A 77 -21.12 15.22 0.75
C PHE A 77 -20.64 13.98 1.53
N VAL A 78 -19.91 14.19 2.63
CA VAL A 78 -19.32 13.12 3.45
C VAL A 78 -20.41 12.35 4.19
N GLY A 79 -21.46 13.04 4.65
CA GLY A 79 -22.65 12.43 5.25
C GLY A 79 -23.29 11.41 4.32
N SER A 80 -23.53 11.76 3.06
CA SER A 80 -24.12 10.83 2.07
C SER A 80 -23.23 9.59 1.80
N LEU A 81 -21.91 9.76 1.78
CA LEU A 81 -20.98 8.63 1.67
C LEU A 81 -20.98 7.75 2.93
N ARG A 82 -21.01 8.36 4.12
CA ARG A 82 -21.12 7.66 5.41
C ARG A 82 -22.44 6.91 5.51
N ASP A 83 -23.53 7.51 5.06
CA ASP A 83 -24.86 6.89 5.05
C ASP A 83 -24.87 5.71 4.08
N SER A 84 -24.28 5.84 2.90
CA SER A 84 -24.14 4.72 1.96
C SER A 84 -23.30 3.57 2.54
N ALA A 85 -22.23 3.88 3.28
CA ALA A 85 -21.43 2.87 3.96
C ALA A 85 -22.19 2.22 5.13
N ARG A 86 -22.96 3.02 5.88
CA ARG A 86 -23.83 2.55 6.96
C ARG A 86 -24.92 1.64 6.41
N ASP A 87 -25.58 2.00 5.32
CA ASP A 87 -26.62 1.19 4.67
C ASP A 87 -26.05 -0.13 4.17
N ALA A 88 -24.89 -0.11 3.50
CA ALA A 88 -24.22 -1.34 3.07
C ALA A 88 -23.83 -2.23 4.26
N TYR A 89 -23.38 -1.64 5.37
CA TYR A 89 -23.12 -2.39 6.60
C TYR A 89 -24.41 -2.93 7.22
N ALA A 90 -25.49 -2.13 7.25
CA ALA A 90 -26.78 -2.51 7.77
C ALA A 90 -27.36 -3.73 7.04
N GLU A 91 -27.26 -3.72 5.71
CA GLU A 91 -27.74 -4.80 4.83
C GLU A 91 -26.95 -6.11 5.00
N ASN A 92 -25.63 -6.02 5.22
CA ASN A 92 -24.74 -7.19 5.11
C ASN A 92 -24.19 -7.69 6.46
N ALA A 93 -24.20 -6.86 7.51
CA ALA A 93 -23.45 -7.14 8.73
C ALA A 93 -24.17 -6.72 10.03
N GLU A 94 -24.95 -5.65 10.05
CA GLU A 94 -25.61 -5.19 11.31
C GLU A 94 -26.60 -6.22 11.86
N GLY A 95 -27.39 -6.88 11.01
CA GLY A 95 -28.28 -7.97 11.43
C GLY A 95 -27.54 -9.25 11.89
N LEU A 96 -26.26 -9.39 11.55
CA LEU A 96 -25.41 -10.52 11.96
C LEU A 96 -24.60 -10.21 13.23
N LEU A 97 -24.13 -8.96 13.37
CA LEU A 97 -23.27 -8.52 14.46
C LEU A 97 -24.05 -7.86 15.59
N GLY A 98 -25.28 -7.39 15.34
CA GLY A 98 -26.15 -6.73 16.32
C GLY A 98 -25.63 -5.38 16.84
N VAL A 99 -24.52 -4.88 16.30
CA VAL A 99 -23.98 -3.54 16.58
C VAL A 99 -24.05 -2.72 15.31
N ASN A 100 -24.44 -1.45 15.46
CA ASN A 100 -24.40 -0.53 14.34
C ASN A 100 -22.95 -0.17 13.99
N PHE A 101 -22.78 0.43 12.81
CA PHE A 101 -21.47 0.77 12.25
C PHE A 101 -20.61 1.65 13.17
N ASP A 102 -21.23 2.62 13.85
CA ASP A 102 -20.51 3.56 14.73
C ASP A 102 -20.07 2.88 16.03
N GLU A 103 -20.90 1.99 16.56
CA GLU A 103 -20.54 1.17 17.72
C GLU A 103 -19.33 0.31 17.38
N LEU A 104 -19.37 -0.45 16.28
CA LEU A 104 -18.32 -1.39 15.87
C LEU A 104 -16.93 -0.76 15.82
N THR A 105 -16.82 0.45 15.26
CA THR A 105 -15.54 1.16 15.10
C THR A 105 -14.95 1.71 16.40
N SER A 106 -15.73 1.75 17.48
CA SER A 106 -15.32 2.26 18.80
C SER A 106 -15.10 1.16 19.86
N LEU A 107 -15.29 -0.11 19.51
CA LEU A 107 -15.30 -1.20 20.51
C LEU A 107 -13.91 -1.61 21.00
N PRO A 108 -12.94 -1.96 20.12
CA PRO A 108 -11.63 -2.36 20.60
C PRO A 108 -10.86 -1.12 21.04
N GLN A 109 -10.22 -1.20 22.21
CA GLN A 109 -9.44 -0.10 22.79
C GLN A 109 -7.95 -0.45 22.90
N GLY A 110 -7.58 -1.73 22.79
CA GLY A 110 -6.19 -2.17 22.78
C GLY A 110 -5.76 -2.77 21.43
N GLU A 111 -4.84 -3.73 21.47
CA GLU A 111 -4.33 -4.40 20.26
C GLU A 111 -5.44 -5.11 19.50
N VAL A 112 -5.47 -4.91 18.18
CA VAL A 112 -6.29 -5.70 17.25
C VAL A 112 -5.36 -6.29 16.20
N ALA A 113 -5.43 -7.60 16.01
CA ALA A 113 -4.63 -8.31 15.02
C ALA A 113 -5.47 -9.35 14.26
N PHE A 114 -5.18 -9.47 12.97
CA PHE A 114 -5.82 -10.41 12.06
C PHE A 114 -4.75 -11.17 11.30
N ALA A 115 -4.94 -12.48 11.11
CA ALA A 115 -4.08 -13.29 10.28
C ALA A 115 -4.84 -14.34 9.45
N ILE A 116 -4.24 -14.66 8.31
CA ILE A 116 -4.52 -15.88 7.56
C ILE A 116 -3.34 -16.83 7.79
N VAL A 117 -3.62 -18.01 8.34
CA VAL A 117 -2.62 -19.03 8.67
C VAL A 117 -2.73 -20.17 7.66
N GLU A 118 -1.62 -20.50 7.01
CA GLU A 118 -1.58 -21.60 6.06
C GLU A 118 -1.83 -22.94 6.76
N ARG A 119 -2.65 -23.79 6.11
CA ARG A 119 -2.92 -25.15 6.55
C ARG A 119 -2.60 -26.13 5.44
N ARG A 120 -1.87 -27.20 5.77
CA ARG A 120 -1.50 -28.23 4.79
C ARG A 120 -2.75 -28.94 4.28
N GLU A 121 -3.00 -28.82 2.98
CA GLU A 121 -4.10 -29.48 2.24
C GLU A 121 -5.52 -29.15 2.75
N GLU A 122 -5.68 -28.09 3.54
CA GLU A 122 -6.94 -27.65 4.15
C GLU A 122 -7.25 -26.21 3.75
N GLU A 123 -8.46 -25.73 4.04
CA GLU A 123 -8.75 -24.30 3.93
C GLU A 123 -7.94 -23.53 4.98
N PRO A 124 -7.41 -22.34 4.65
CA PRO A 124 -6.58 -21.60 5.57
C PRO A 124 -7.37 -21.20 6.82
N ALA A 125 -6.68 -21.16 7.95
CA ALA A 125 -7.30 -20.68 9.17
C ALA A 125 -7.30 -19.15 9.18
N VAL A 126 -8.38 -18.57 9.69
CA VAL A 126 -8.46 -17.17 10.06
C VAL A 126 -8.22 -17.08 11.56
N LEU A 127 -7.42 -16.12 11.99
CA LEU A 127 -7.13 -15.84 13.39
C LEU A 127 -7.34 -14.35 13.66
N LEU A 128 -8.12 -14.04 14.69
CA LEU A 128 -8.42 -12.69 15.15
C LEU A 128 -8.05 -12.60 16.63
N LEU A 129 -7.41 -11.49 17.01
CA LEU A 129 -7.22 -11.06 18.38
C LEU A 129 -7.75 -9.64 18.49
N ALA A 130 -8.59 -9.39 19.49
CA ALA A 130 -9.11 -8.06 19.78
C ALA A 130 -9.12 -7.81 21.28
N ASP A 131 -8.38 -6.80 21.71
CA ASP A 131 -8.34 -6.34 23.09
C ASP A 131 -9.37 -5.22 23.29
N PHE A 132 -10.33 -5.49 24.17
CA PHE A 132 -11.40 -4.55 24.49
C PHE A 132 -11.11 -3.75 25.76
N GLU A 133 -9.98 -4.00 26.43
CA GLU A 133 -9.60 -3.38 27.70
C GLU A 133 -10.77 -3.35 28.71
N ASP A 134 -11.32 -2.17 29.01
CA ASP A 134 -12.42 -1.97 29.96
C ASP A 134 -13.82 -2.18 29.34
N ARG A 135 -13.93 -2.39 28.01
CA ARG A 135 -15.19 -2.52 27.25
C ARG A 135 -15.65 -3.96 27.07
N VAL A 136 -15.19 -4.86 27.94
CA VAL A 136 -15.39 -6.30 27.81
C VAL A 136 -16.87 -6.71 27.84
N ASP A 137 -17.72 -5.97 28.55
CA ASP A 137 -19.16 -6.25 28.63
C ASP A 137 -19.85 -6.13 27.25
N ILE A 138 -19.39 -5.20 26.41
CA ILE A 138 -19.92 -5.03 25.05
C ILE A 138 -19.46 -6.19 24.16
N ALA A 139 -18.19 -6.57 24.26
CA ALA A 139 -17.64 -7.71 23.52
C ALA A 139 -18.33 -9.03 23.92
N GLN A 140 -18.68 -9.18 25.19
CA GLN A 140 -19.45 -10.34 25.64
C GLN A 140 -20.87 -10.31 25.08
N THR A 141 -21.53 -9.15 25.07
CA THR A 141 -22.85 -9.01 24.45
C THR A 141 -22.81 -9.37 22.96
N LEU A 142 -21.75 -8.98 22.25
CA LEU A 142 -21.52 -9.39 20.86
C LEU A 142 -21.39 -10.91 20.69
N LEU A 143 -20.61 -11.56 21.56
CA LEU A 143 -20.44 -13.01 21.51
C LEU A 143 -21.76 -13.74 21.80
N GLU A 144 -22.54 -13.29 22.79
CA GLU A 144 -23.85 -13.90 23.06
C GLU A 144 -24.82 -13.75 21.88
N ARG A 145 -24.85 -12.58 21.23
CA ARG A 145 -25.66 -12.37 20.01
C ARG A 145 -25.20 -13.25 18.86
N ALA A 146 -23.89 -13.42 18.68
CA ALA A 146 -23.36 -14.32 17.66
C ALA A 146 -23.77 -15.78 17.92
N LYS A 147 -23.80 -16.22 19.18
CA LYS A 147 -24.32 -17.55 19.56
C LYS A 147 -25.80 -17.68 19.22
N GLU A 148 -26.63 -16.73 19.68
CA GLU A 148 -28.08 -16.71 19.41
C GLU A 148 -28.35 -16.79 17.90
N LYS A 149 -27.63 -15.99 17.11
CA LYS A 149 -27.79 -15.97 15.65
C LYS A 149 -27.44 -17.30 14.99
N VAL A 150 -26.34 -17.94 15.43
CA VAL A 150 -25.94 -19.26 14.93
C VAL A 150 -27.00 -20.31 15.27
N GLU A 151 -27.58 -20.27 16.47
CA GLU A 151 -28.67 -21.18 16.86
C GLU A 151 -29.96 -20.92 16.08
N GLU A 152 -30.34 -19.66 15.87
CA GLU A 152 -31.51 -19.25 15.05
C GLU A 152 -31.39 -19.74 13.60
N ASP A 153 -30.19 -19.67 13.02
CA ASP A 153 -29.92 -20.18 11.68
C ASP A 153 -29.80 -21.73 11.64
N GLY A 154 -29.95 -22.37 12.81
CA GLY A 154 -29.96 -23.82 13.01
C GLY A 154 -28.57 -24.46 13.04
N GLY A 155 -27.53 -23.65 13.28
CA GLY A 155 -26.18 -24.09 13.61
C GLY A 155 -26.06 -24.64 15.04
N LEU A 156 -24.84 -24.94 15.46
CA LEU A 156 -24.56 -25.50 16.79
C LEU A 156 -23.60 -24.61 17.56
N VAL A 157 -23.98 -24.27 18.79
CA VAL A 157 -23.09 -23.67 19.79
C VAL A 157 -22.69 -24.75 20.78
N SER A 158 -21.38 -24.94 20.98
CA SER A 158 -20.86 -25.89 21.96
C SER A 158 -19.66 -25.33 22.71
N GLU A 159 -19.38 -25.86 23.90
CA GLU A 159 -18.11 -25.62 24.58
C GLU A 159 -17.14 -26.77 24.28
N GLU A 160 -15.92 -26.43 23.87
CA GLU A 160 -14.82 -27.37 23.69
C GLU A 160 -13.72 -27.07 24.71
N GLN A 161 -13.28 -28.10 25.42
CA GLN A 161 -12.16 -27.97 26.36
C GLN A 161 -10.84 -28.03 25.57
N LEU A 162 -10.13 -26.91 25.49
CA LEU A 162 -8.74 -26.88 25.06
C LEU A 162 -7.82 -27.10 26.27
N ARG A 163 -6.52 -27.34 26.04
CA ARG A 163 -5.54 -27.53 27.13
C ARG A 163 -5.54 -26.35 28.12
N ALA A 164 -5.55 -25.14 27.57
CA ALA A 164 -5.37 -23.90 28.31
C ALA A 164 -6.70 -23.29 28.80
N ASP A 165 -7.78 -23.44 28.04
CA ASP A 165 -9.07 -22.78 28.33
C ASP A 165 -10.26 -23.50 27.69
N LYS A 166 -11.48 -23.07 28.01
CA LYS A 166 -12.69 -23.48 27.31
C LYS A 166 -12.96 -22.54 26.13
N ALA A 167 -13.03 -23.10 24.93
CA ALA A 167 -13.45 -22.38 23.74
C ALA A 167 -14.95 -22.52 23.53
N VAL A 168 -15.62 -21.39 23.28
CA VAL A 168 -16.95 -21.40 22.67
C VAL A 168 -16.76 -21.71 21.19
N THR A 169 -17.40 -22.76 20.69
CA THR A 169 -17.35 -23.16 19.29
C THR A 169 -18.68 -22.86 18.63
N LEU A 170 -18.63 -22.09 17.55
CA LEU A 170 -19.78 -21.73 16.71
C LEU A 170 -19.67 -22.51 15.40
N ARG A 171 -20.63 -23.38 15.11
CA ARG A 171 -20.63 -24.24 13.92
C ARG A 171 -21.81 -23.94 13.00
N ASP A 172 -21.50 -23.74 11.72
CA ASP A 172 -22.52 -23.55 10.68
C ASP A 172 -23.32 -24.84 10.42
N LYS A 173 -24.63 -24.69 10.20
CA LYS A 173 -25.55 -25.81 9.92
C LYS A 173 -25.24 -26.52 8.60
N ASN A 174 -24.96 -25.74 7.57
CA ASN A 174 -24.80 -26.20 6.19
C ASN A 174 -23.37 -26.66 5.93
N ASP A 175 -22.42 -26.25 6.77
CA ASP A 175 -21.04 -26.68 6.70
C ASP A 175 -20.44 -26.91 8.10
N SER A 176 -20.59 -28.14 8.59
CA SER A 176 -20.04 -28.55 9.90
C SER A 176 -18.51 -28.37 10.04
N LYS A 177 -17.79 -28.13 8.94
CA LYS A 177 -16.35 -27.84 8.96
C LYS A 177 -16.04 -26.37 9.22
N LYS A 178 -17.01 -25.47 9.05
CA LYS A 178 -16.91 -24.07 9.47
C LYS A 178 -17.17 -23.97 10.96
N ILE A 179 -16.08 -23.96 11.71
CA ILE A 179 -16.08 -23.81 13.17
C ILE A 179 -15.33 -22.53 13.48
N VAL A 180 -15.90 -21.66 14.30
CA VAL A 180 -15.17 -20.55 14.92
C VAL A 180 -15.06 -20.85 16.41
N GLY A 181 -13.84 -21.08 16.88
CA GLY A 181 -13.53 -21.15 18.30
C GLY A 181 -13.24 -19.76 18.83
N VAL A 182 -13.84 -19.39 19.96
CA VAL A 182 -13.64 -18.09 20.63
C VAL A 182 -13.25 -18.35 22.09
N VAL A 183 -12.13 -17.76 22.50
CA VAL A 183 -11.67 -17.74 23.89
C VAL A 183 -11.53 -16.30 24.35
N ARG A 184 -11.95 -16.04 25.60
CA ARG A 184 -11.77 -14.75 26.26
C ARG A 184 -10.78 -14.90 27.41
N ARG A 185 -9.76 -14.05 27.43
CA ARG A 185 -8.80 -13.95 28.56
C ARG A 185 -8.45 -12.50 28.83
N GLU A 186 -8.55 -12.09 30.09
CA GLU A 186 -8.10 -10.77 30.57
C GLU A 186 -8.65 -9.55 29.78
N GLY A 187 -9.85 -9.66 29.19
CA GLY A 187 -10.45 -8.60 28.35
C GLY A 187 -10.16 -8.74 26.85
N VAL A 188 -9.32 -9.70 26.47
CA VAL A 188 -8.95 -10.02 25.08
C VAL A 188 -9.77 -11.19 24.58
N PHE A 189 -10.29 -11.05 23.37
CA PHE A 189 -10.93 -12.13 22.63
C PHE A 189 -9.97 -12.64 21.57
N VAL A 190 -9.79 -13.96 21.53
CA VAL A 190 -9.05 -14.66 20.48
C VAL A 190 -10.04 -15.58 19.79
N ALA A 191 -10.20 -15.40 18.48
CA ALA A 191 -11.08 -16.22 17.65
C ALA A 191 -10.29 -16.87 16.52
N ALA A 192 -10.49 -18.16 16.27
CA ALA A 192 -9.89 -18.83 15.12
C ALA A 192 -10.82 -19.82 14.46
N THR A 193 -10.63 -20.06 13.16
CA THR A 193 -11.40 -21.07 12.42
C THR A 193 -10.81 -22.49 12.51
N ASP A 194 -9.71 -22.65 13.24
CA ASP A 194 -9.04 -23.93 13.46
C ASP A 194 -8.68 -24.09 14.96
N PRO A 195 -9.12 -25.18 15.62
CA PRO A 195 -8.85 -25.41 17.03
C PRO A 195 -7.36 -25.55 17.36
N ALA A 196 -6.55 -26.10 16.45
CA ALA A 196 -5.10 -26.25 16.69
C ALA A 196 -4.39 -24.89 16.61
N VAL A 197 -4.79 -24.01 15.69
CA VAL A 197 -4.32 -22.61 15.66
C VAL A 197 -4.73 -21.90 16.96
N LEU A 198 -5.99 -21.98 17.37
CA LEU A 198 -6.48 -21.36 18.62
C LEU A 198 -5.71 -21.87 19.84
N SER A 199 -5.55 -23.19 19.97
CA SER A 199 -4.81 -23.81 21.07
C SER A 199 -3.36 -23.35 21.09
N SER A 200 -2.70 -23.26 19.92
CA SER A 200 -1.30 -22.81 19.84
C SER A 200 -1.13 -21.37 20.37
N VAL A 201 -2.10 -20.49 20.13
CA VAL A 201 -2.06 -19.11 20.63
C VAL A 201 -2.18 -19.09 22.15
N LEU A 202 -3.11 -19.85 22.72
CA LEU A 202 -3.33 -19.92 24.17
C LEU A 202 -2.16 -20.60 24.88
N ASP A 203 -1.54 -21.59 24.25
CA ASP A 203 -0.34 -22.25 24.76
C ASP A 203 0.81 -21.25 24.93
N ARG A 204 1.07 -20.44 23.90
CA ARG A 204 2.08 -19.39 23.97
C ARG A 204 1.72 -18.28 24.95
N TRP A 205 0.43 -17.95 25.07
CA TRP A 205 -0.06 -17.01 26.06
C TRP A 205 0.35 -17.43 27.48
N ASP A 206 0.29 -18.73 27.77
CA ASP A 206 0.68 -19.31 29.06
C ASP A 206 2.20 -19.59 29.19
N GLY A 207 3.00 -19.20 28.19
CA GLY A 207 4.43 -19.54 28.13
C GLY A 207 4.70 -21.03 27.96
N PHE A 208 3.70 -21.80 27.51
CA PHE A 208 3.82 -23.23 27.27
C PHE A 208 4.28 -23.49 25.84
N THR A 209 5.35 -24.26 25.70
CA THR A 209 5.77 -24.83 24.42
C THR A 209 5.52 -26.33 24.47
N PRO A 210 4.70 -26.89 23.55
CA PRO A 210 4.46 -28.32 23.52
C PRO A 210 5.79 -29.07 23.30
N PRO A 211 6.02 -30.19 24.03
CA PRO A 211 7.23 -30.98 23.85
C PRO A 211 7.32 -31.51 22.41
N PRO A 212 8.53 -31.66 21.84
CA PRO A 212 8.69 -32.28 20.54
C PRO A 212 8.08 -33.69 20.57
N ALA A 213 7.39 -34.10 19.51
CA ALA A 213 6.81 -35.43 19.40
C ALA A 213 7.92 -36.48 19.61
N THR A 214 7.91 -37.15 20.77
CA THR A 214 8.82 -38.26 21.05
C THR A 214 8.22 -39.52 20.43
N ALA A 215 9.04 -40.27 19.70
CA ALA A 215 8.65 -41.50 18.97
C ALA A 215 8.20 -42.67 19.88
N GLU A 216 7.98 -42.44 21.17
CA GLU A 216 7.77 -43.49 22.17
C GLU A 216 6.30 -43.79 22.49
N GLU A 217 5.31 -43.00 22.01
CA GLU A 217 3.90 -43.20 22.38
C GLU A 217 2.93 -43.55 21.24
N GLU A 218 3.29 -43.42 19.97
CA GLU A 218 2.51 -43.93 18.83
C GLU A 218 3.46 -44.38 17.71
N GLU A 219 3.07 -45.36 16.88
CA GLU A 219 3.89 -45.83 15.73
C GLU A 219 4.05 -44.76 14.62
N ASP A 220 3.32 -43.63 14.70
CA ASP A 220 3.48 -42.45 13.84
C ASP A 220 2.78 -41.23 14.48
N PRO A 221 3.34 -40.58 15.54
CA PRO A 221 2.65 -39.49 16.21
C PRO A 221 2.52 -38.30 15.26
N ALA A 222 1.30 -37.79 15.08
CA ALA A 222 1.07 -36.63 14.24
C ALA A 222 1.94 -35.45 14.74
N PRO A 223 2.73 -34.80 13.86
CA PRO A 223 3.64 -33.74 14.29
C PRO A 223 2.84 -32.59 14.92
N VAL A 224 3.32 -32.10 16.07
CA VAL A 224 2.78 -30.90 16.71
C VAL A 224 2.90 -29.73 15.72
N ARG A 225 1.76 -29.16 15.33
CA ARG A 225 1.67 -28.05 14.37
C ARG A 225 1.79 -26.71 15.10
N TYR A 226 2.22 -25.67 14.38
CA TYR A 226 2.24 -24.29 14.88
C TYR A 226 3.06 -24.13 16.17
N THR A 227 4.31 -24.57 16.19
CA THR A 227 5.18 -24.47 17.38
C THR A 227 5.95 -23.15 17.45
N GLU A 228 6.25 -22.55 16.31
CA GLU A 228 6.99 -21.28 16.20
C GLU A 228 6.05 -20.08 16.11
N THR A 229 6.53 -18.91 16.52
CA THR A 229 5.79 -17.64 16.51
C THR A 229 6.08 -16.82 15.27
N LEU A 230 5.18 -15.91 14.92
CA LEU A 230 5.32 -15.02 13.78
C LEU A 230 6.59 -14.16 13.85
N ASP A 231 6.99 -13.69 15.03
CA ASP A 231 8.26 -12.98 15.21
C ASP A 231 9.52 -13.82 14.92
N HIS A 232 9.42 -15.16 14.86
CA HIS A 232 10.46 -16.07 14.39
C HIS A 232 10.33 -16.42 12.89
N ASN A 233 9.24 -16.05 12.22
CA ASN A 233 9.17 -16.15 10.77
C ASN A 233 10.22 -15.21 10.15
N LYS A 234 11.23 -15.81 9.49
CA LYS A 234 12.38 -15.08 8.94
C LYS A 234 11.96 -13.99 7.97
N ALA A 235 10.99 -14.25 7.10
CA ALA A 235 10.53 -13.28 6.11
C ALA A 235 9.92 -12.07 6.81
N PHE A 236 8.96 -12.31 7.72
CA PHE A 236 8.33 -11.27 8.54
C PHE A 236 9.35 -10.46 9.36
N ALA A 237 10.19 -11.15 10.13
CA ALA A 237 11.14 -10.51 11.03
C ALA A 237 12.15 -9.65 10.25
N THR A 238 12.63 -10.14 9.11
CA THR A 238 13.59 -9.42 8.26
C THR A 238 12.93 -8.21 7.59
N SER A 239 11.77 -8.39 6.94
CA SER A 239 11.12 -7.28 6.24
C SER A 239 10.60 -6.20 7.18
N LEU A 240 10.05 -6.58 8.34
CA LEU A 240 9.59 -5.62 9.34
C LEU A 240 10.76 -4.84 9.94
N LYS A 241 11.89 -5.48 10.22
CA LYS A 241 13.09 -4.80 10.72
C LYS A 241 13.53 -3.67 9.77
N GLU A 242 13.48 -3.90 8.47
CA GLU A 242 13.81 -2.88 7.46
C GLU A 242 12.80 -1.71 7.45
N CYS A 243 11.51 -1.98 7.68
CA CYS A 243 10.50 -0.92 7.85
C CYS A 243 10.76 -0.05 9.09
N LEU A 244 11.23 -0.65 10.19
CA LEU A 244 11.43 0.02 11.49
C LEU A 244 12.81 0.70 11.64
N ALA A 245 13.76 0.40 10.75
CA ALA A 245 15.14 0.89 10.87
C ALA A 245 15.23 2.43 11.03
N GLY A 246 15.90 2.89 12.10
CA GLY A 246 16.09 4.32 12.37
C GLY A 246 14.86 5.07 12.92
N ARG A 247 13.86 4.35 13.44
CA ARG A 247 12.67 4.93 14.10
C ARG A 247 12.68 4.62 15.59
N GLU A 248 12.47 5.66 16.40
CA GLU A 248 12.34 5.54 17.85
C GLU A 248 10.87 5.36 18.28
N GLU A 249 9.95 6.07 17.62
CA GLU A 249 8.52 5.94 17.86
C GLU A 249 7.97 4.62 17.27
N PRO A 250 7.16 3.86 18.01
CA PRO A 250 6.49 2.67 17.49
C PRO A 250 5.46 3.06 16.40
N PRO A 251 5.28 2.21 15.37
CA PRO A 251 4.23 2.43 14.38
C PRO A 251 2.85 2.18 14.98
N GLN A 252 1.83 2.88 14.46
CA GLN A 252 0.43 2.64 14.84
C GLN A 252 -0.10 1.35 14.21
N ALA A 253 0.33 1.02 12.99
CA ALA A 253 -0.09 -0.19 12.29
C ALA A 253 1.09 -0.91 11.63
N ILE A 254 1.01 -2.24 11.60
CA ILE A 254 1.95 -3.14 10.92
C ILE A 254 1.16 -4.11 10.05
N ALA A 255 1.66 -4.36 8.84
CA ALA A 255 1.14 -5.38 7.94
C ALA A 255 2.28 -6.25 7.41
N PHE A 256 1.94 -7.51 7.10
CA PHE A 256 2.80 -8.48 6.47
C PHE A 256 2.01 -9.38 5.52
N VAL A 257 2.63 -9.76 4.42
CA VAL A 257 2.12 -10.78 3.52
C VAL A 257 3.28 -11.62 2.95
N ASP A 258 3.12 -12.94 2.98
CA ASP A 258 3.82 -13.88 2.12
C ASP A 258 2.95 -14.07 0.86
N PRO A 259 3.31 -13.47 -0.29
CA PRO A 259 2.46 -13.52 -1.49
C PRO A 259 2.30 -14.95 -2.03
N ILE A 260 3.34 -15.79 -1.94
CA ILE A 260 3.30 -17.16 -2.46
C ILE A 260 2.54 -18.05 -1.49
N GLY A 261 2.82 -17.90 -0.19
CA GLY A 261 2.07 -18.56 0.88
C GLY A 261 0.58 -18.23 0.80
N LEU A 262 0.20 -16.98 0.54
CA LEU A 262 -1.19 -16.56 0.41
C LEU A 262 -1.89 -17.21 -0.80
N VAL A 263 -1.27 -17.22 -1.99
CA VAL A 263 -1.81 -17.89 -3.17
C VAL A 263 -1.94 -19.39 -2.95
N ARG A 264 -0.95 -20.00 -2.30
CA ARG A 264 -0.95 -21.42 -1.93
C ARG A 264 -2.07 -21.76 -0.94
N ALA A 265 -2.22 -20.94 0.10
CA ALA A 265 -3.22 -21.11 1.15
C ALA A 265 -4.64 -20.99 0.59
N THR A 266 -4.91 -20.01 -0.27
CA THR A 266 -6.26 -19.72 -0.78
C THR A 266 -6.63 -20.51 -2.04
N GLY A 267 -5.66 -20.78 -2.92
CA GLY A 267 -5.89 -21.39 -4.22
C GLY A 267 -5.21 -22.74 -4.44
N GLY A 268 -4.31 -23.18 -3.55
CA GLY A 268 -3.44 -24.34 -3.75
C GLY A 268 -4.16 -25.69 -3.87
N ARG A 269 -5.47 -25.75 -3.60
CA ARG A 269 -6.31 -26.94 -3.84
C ARG A 269 -6.75 -27.07 -5.30
N GLN A 270 -6.75 -25.97 -6.06
CA GLN A 270 -7.13 -25.95 -7.46
C GLN A 270 -5.97 -26.44 -8.34
N THR A 271 -6.22 -27.41 -9.22
CA THR A 271 -5.19 -27.99 -10.10
C THR A 271 -4.43 -26.93 -10.91
N GLY A 272 -5.14 -25.94 -11.47
CA GLY A 272 -4.51 -24.86 -12.23
C GLY A 272 -3.53 -24.02 -11.40
N VAL A 273 -3.90 -23.68 -10.16
CA VAL A 273 -3.04 -22.93 -9.24
C VAL A 273 -1.83 -23.77 -8.82
N ARG A 274 -1.98 -25.09 -8.57
CA ARG A 274 -0.85 -25.98 -8.25
C ARG A 274 0.19 -26.03 -9.37
N VAL A 275 -0.28 -26.11 -10.62
CA VAL A 275 0.60 -26.08 -11.80
C VAL A 275 1.30 -24.73 -11.89
N ALA A 276 0.59 -23.62 -11.67
CA ALA A 276 1.19 -22.28 -11.68
C ALA A 276 2.24 -22.09 -10.57
N LEU A 277 1.94 -22.53 -9.34
CA LEU A 277 2.87 -22.50 -8.19
C LEU A 277 4.15 -23.30 -8.47
N ALA A 278 4.05 -24.45 -9.13
CA ALA A 278 5.20 -25.27 -9.51
C ALA A 278 6.10 -24.60 -10.57
N ALA A 279 5.57 -23.64 -11.34
CA ALA A 279 6.34 -22.89 -12.34
C ALA A 279 7.04 -21.64 -11.76
N LEU A 280 6.65 -21.16 -10.57
CA LEU A 280 7.20 -19.93 -9.97
C LEU A 280 8.73 -19.94 -9.82
N PRO A 281 9.39 -21.04 -9.38
CA PRO A 281 10.85 -21.06 -9.29
C PRO A 281 11.55 -20.89 -10.65
N ALA A 282 10.96 -21.43 -11.71
CA ALA A 282 11.50 -21.24 -13.06
C ALA A 282 11.33 -19.80 -13.57
N LEU A 283 10.38 -19.03 -13.01
CA LEU A 283 10.19 -17.62 -13.27
C LEU A 283 11.01 -16.71 -12.34
N GLY A 284 11.63 -17.26 -11.28
CA GLY A 284 12.31 -16.48 -10.24
C GLY A 284 11.36 -15.66 -9.36
N VAL A 285 10.09 -16.07 -9.27
CA VAL A 285 9.08 -15.41 -8.42
C VAL A 285 9.20 -15.89 -6.97
N ASP A 286 9.77 -17.07 -6.74
CA ASP A 286 10.11 -17.59 -5.42
C ASP A 286 11.13 -16.75 -4.64
N ALA A 287 11.84 -15.84 -5.32
CA ALA A 287 12.72 -14.88 -4.68
C ALA A 287 11.98 -13.84 -3.82
N PHE A 288 10.66 -13.63 -4.01
CA PHE A 288 9.87 -12.72 -3.19
C PHE A 288 9.41 -13.42 -1.91
N GLU A 289 10.20 -13.31 -0.84
CA GLU A 289 9.97 -14.04 0.42
C GLU A 289 8.85 -13.42 1.26
N GLY A 290 8.69 -12.09 1.22
CA GLY A 290 7.69 -11.41 2.05
C GLY A 290 7.64 -9.90 1.85
N ILE A 291 6.50 -9.31 2.19
CA ILE A 291 6.28 -7.87 2.11
C ILE A 291 5.78 -7.40 3.47
N SER A 292 6.48 -6.43 4.08
CA SER A 292 6.02 -5.75 5.29
C SER A 292 5.74 -4.29 5.03
N ALA A 293 4.82 -3.72 5.82
CA ALA A 293 4.60 -2.30 5.91
C ALA A 293 4.38 -1.87 7.36
N ALA A 294 4.82 -0.66 7.69
CA ALA A 294 4.56 0.00 8.96
C ALA A 294 4.11 1.44 8.71
N ALA A 295 3.12 1.89 9.48
CA ALA A 295 2.53 3.22 9.33
C ALA A 295 2.64 4.04 10.63
N TRP A 296 3.01 5.31 10.47
CA TRP A 296 2.97 6.34 11.50
C TRP A 296 2.00 7.43 11.08
N LEU A 297 1.01 7.71 11.93
CA LEU A 297 -0.08 8.64 11.64
C LEU A 297 -0.07 9.79 12.63
N ALA A 298 -0.24 11.01 12.13
CA ALA A 298 -0.35 12.26 12.89
C ALA A 298 0.67 12.42 14.04
N ASN A 299 1.91 11.96 13.85
CA ASN A 299 2.97 12.07 14.87
C ASN A 299 3.61 13.47 14.85
N GLU A 300 4.60 13.74 15.70
CA GLU A 300 5.18 15.10 15.77
C GLU A 300 5.78 15.60 14.44
N THR A 301 6.24 14.69 13.59
CA THR A 301 6.95 15.03 12.35
C THR A 301 6.09 14.93 11.08
N TRP A 302 5.10 14.06 11.08
CA TRP A 302 4.38 13.60 9.88
C TRP A 302 2.89 13.68 10.09
N ASP A 303 2.18 14.08 9.04
CA ASP A 303 0.76 13.78 8.93
C ASP A 303 0.58 12.27 8.72
N THR A 304 1.32 11.72 7.76
CA THR A 304 1.35 10.29 7.47
C THR A 304 2.74 9.91 7.02
N LEU A 305 3.27 8.79 7.53
CA LEU A 305 4.48 8.13 7.03
C LEU A 305 4.18 6.63 6.91
N ILE A 306 4.37 6.08 5.71
CA ILE A 306 4.29 4.65 5.45
C ILE A 306 5.66 4.19 4.97
N ARG A 307 6.18 3.12 5.59
CA ARG A 307 7.40 2.45 5.15
C ARG A 307 7.10 1.01 4.84
N GLY A 308 7.34 0.61 3.60
CA GLY A 308 7.21 -0.76 3.10
C GLY A 308 8.56 -1.34 2.71
N HIS A 309 8.70 -2.64 2.86
CA HIS A 309 9.85 -3.40 2.39
C HIS A 309 9.37 -4.69 1.71
N VAL A 310 9.85 -4.90 0.49
CA VAL A 310 9.70 -6.17 -0.24
C VAL A 310 11.02 -6.91 -0.09
N LEU A 311 11.01 -8.01 0.66
CA LEU A 311 12.16 -8.88 0.86
C LEU A 311 12.37 -9.72 -0.40
N ILE A 312 13.56 -9.59 -0.99
CA ILE A 312 13.93 -10.29 -2.23
C ILE A 312 15.26 -11.01 -2.02
N ASP A 313 15.26 -12.33 -2.19
CA ASP A 313 16.45 -13.15 -2.02
C ASP A 313 17.51 -12.90 -3.11
N ASN A 314 18.77 -13.18 -2.79
CA ASN A 314 19.91 -13.02 -3.67
C ASN A 314 20.59 -14.36 -4.02
N PRO A 315 21.08 -14.53 -5.26
CA PRO A 315 21.09 -13.55 -6.35
C PRO A 315 19.73 -13.43 -7.05
N ARG A 316 19.30 -12.19 -7.35
CA ARG A 316 18.05 -11.96 -8.08
C ARG A 316 18.15 -12.47 -9.52
N ALA A 317 17.25 -13.37 -9.90
CA ALA A 317 17.11 -13.90 -11.25
C ALA A 317 15.64 -13.91 -11.68
N GLY A 318 15.38 -14.09 -12.98
CA GLY A 318 14.02 -14.07 -13.51
C GLY A 318 13.29 -12.75 -13.21
N VAL A 319 12.02 -12.83 -12.79
CA VAL A 319 11.18 -11.66 -12.51
C VAL A 319 11.81 -10.74 -11.45
N ALA A 320 12.47 -11.29 -10.43
CA ALA A 320 13.16 -10.49 -9.43
C ALA A 320 14.37 -9.72 -10.00
N GLY A 321 14.98 -10.20 -11.09
CA GLY A 321 16.05 -9.52 -11.82
C GLY A 321 15.55 -8.26 -12.55
N VAL A 322 14.34 -8.33 -13.11
CA VAL A 322 13.70 -7.21 -13.84
C VAL A 322 13.44 -6.00 -12.94
N LEU A 323 13.19 -6.20 -11.64
CA LEU A 323 12.86 -5.14 -10.70
C LEU A 323 14.07 -4.38 -10.12
N ARG A 324 15.24 -4.49 -10.75
CA ARG A 324 16.45 -3.78 -10.31
C ARG A 324 16.39 -2.31 -10.70
N LEU A 325 16.29 -1.46 -9.69
CA LEU A 325 16.35 -0.02 -9.90
C LEU A 325 17.77 0.44 -10.11
N LYS A 326 17.94 1.43 -10.98
CA LYS A 326 19.17 2.21 -11.05
C LYS A 326 19.01 3.45 -10.20
N SER A 327 20.13 4.03 -9.83
CA SER A 327 20.19 5.32 -9.15
C SER A 327 20.39 6.42 -10.19
N GLY A 328 19.84 7.60 -9.93
CA GLY A 328 20.03 8.75 -10.81
C GLY A 328 19.57 10.07 -10.19
N ASP A 329 19.70 11.16 -10.95
CA ASP A 329 19.26 12.47 -10.50
C ASP A 329 17.72 12.54 -10.47
N THR A 330 17.16 12.60 -9.26
CA THR A 330 15.71 12.67 -9.06
C THR A 330 15.12 14.07 -9.26
N ALA A 331 15.94 15.09 -9.57
CA ALA A 331 15.47 16.43 -9.89
C ALA A 331 14.72 16.47 -11.24
N PRO A 332 13.51 17.04 -11.33
CA PRO A 332 12.74 17.11 -12.56
C PRO A 332 13.51 17.80 -13.68
N PRO A 333 13.41 17.31 -14.94
CA PRO A 333 13.96 18.02 -16.09
C PRO A 333 13.36 19.43 -16.24
N ASP A 334 14.09 20.31 -16.90
CA ASP A 334 13.70 21.73 -17.08
C ASP A 334 12.39 21.91 -17.85
N CYS A 335 11.98 20.92 -18.63
CA CYS A 335 10.71 20.89 -19.34
C CYS A 335 9.50 20.53 -18.47
N VAL A 336 9.68 20.25 -17.17
CA VAL A 336 8.56 19.93 -16.27
C VAL A 336 8.02 21.23 -15.66
N PRO A 337 6.80 21.65 -16.03
CA PRO A 337 6.20 22.87 -15.49
C PRO A 337 5.85 22.70 -14.01
N ALA A 338 5.81 23.81 -13.26
CA ALA A 338 5.46 23.81 -11.84
C ALA A 338 3.99 23.45 -11.59
N THR A 339 3.08 23.84 -12.50
CA THR A 339 1.64 23.60 -12.36
C THR A 339 1.26 22.21 -12.86
N ILE A 340 1.49 21.20 -12.03
CA ILE A 340 1.15 19.80 -12.31
C ILE A 340 0.50 19.16 -11.08
N GLN A 341 -0.24 18.08 -11.27
CA GLN A 341 -0.85 17.33 -10.17
C GLN A 341 0.14 16.39 -9.50
N ASN A 342 0.90 15.65 -10.31
CA ASN A 342 1.91 14.74 -9.83
C ASN A 342 3.10 14.68 -10.79
N TYR A 343 4.26 14.37 -10.22
CA TYR A 343 5.47 14.04 -10.94
C TYR A 343 6.06 12.77 -10.33
N ARG A 344 6.43 11.82 -11.18
CA ARG A 344 7.17 10.62 -10.77
C ARG A 344 8.34 10.43 -11.70
N THR A 345 9.49 10.07 -11.15
CA THR A 345 10.68 9.69 -11.91
C THR A 345 11.24 8.40 -11.37
N LEU A 346 11.71 7.56 -12.27
CA LEU A 346 12.19 6.21 -12.05
C LEU A 346 13.44 6.00 -12.93
N TYR A 347 14.47 5.37 -12.39
CA TYR A 347 15.65 4.97 -13.12
C TYR A 347 15.71 3.45 -13.24
N VAL A 348 15.77 2.97 -14.48
CA VAL A 348 15.86 1.56 -14.83
C VAL A 348 16.94 1.34 -15.88
N ASP A 349 17.28 0.08 -16.11
CA ASP A 349 18.11 -0.33 -17.24
C ASP A 349 17.22 -0.95 -18.31
N PRO A 350 16.78 -0.18 -19.32
CA PRO A 350 15.79 -0.64 -20.27
C PRO A 350 16.32 -1.80 -21.12
N GLN A 351 17.63 -1.83 -21.41
CA GLN A 351 18.26 -2.92 -22.14
C GLN A 351 18.28 -4.19 -21.29
N GLN A 352 18.74 -4.11 -20.04
CA GLN A 352 18.74 -5.26 -19.14
C GLN A 352 17.33 -5.80 -18.89
N ILE A 353 16.34 -4.93 -18.70
CA ILE A 353 14.93 -5.33 -18.54
C ILE A 353 14.46 -6.09 -19.78
N PHE A 354 14.76 -5.60 -20.97
CA PHE A 354 14.39 -6.28 -22.22
C PHE A 354 15.00 -7.68 -22.31
N ASP A 355 16.30 -7.78 -22.04
CA ASP A 355 17.05 -9.04 -22.12
C ASP A 355 16.62 -10.03 -21.02
N ASP A 356 16.31 -9.55 -19.81
CA ASP A 356 15.77 -10.38 -18.71
C ASP A 356 14.38 -10.91 -19.04
N VAL A 357 13.49 -10.08 -19.59
CA VAL A 357 12.14 -10.50 -20.02
C VAL A 357 12.23 -11.50 -21.17
N GLU A 358 13.12 -11.27 -22.14
CA GLU A 358 13.39 -12.23 -23.22
C GLU A 358 13.81 -13.58 -22.64
N ALA A 359 14.79 -13.61 -21.74
CA ALA A 359 15.29 -14.83 -21.12
C ALA A 359 14.17 -15.58 -20.36
N ILE A 360 13.28 -14.85 -19.67
CA ILE A 360 12.12 -15.46 -18.99
C ILE A 360 11.16 -16.06 -20.01
N VAL A 361 10.74 -15.32 -21.03
CA VAL A 361 9.72 -15.76 -22.00
C VAL A 361 10.23 -16.91 -22.86
N ASP A 362 11.45 -16.81 -23.35
CA ASP A 362 12.06 -17.82 -24.21
C ASP A 362 12.30 -19.14 -23.46
N ARG A 363 12.50 -19.11 -22.13
CA ARG A 363 12.61 -20.31 -21.29
C ARG A 363 11.36 -21.19 -21.32
N PHE A 364 10.18 -20.60 -21.47
CA PHE A 364 8.90 -21.33 -21.54
C PHE A 364 8.44 -21.57 -22.98
N THR A 365 9.19 -21.05 -23.96
CA THR A 365 8.85 -21.15 -25.37
C THR A 365 10.08 -21.60 -26.17
N TYR A 366 10.32 -21.00 -27.34
CA TYR A 366 11.53 -21.25 -28.14
C TYR A 366 12.37 -19.98 -28.20
N ALA A 367 13.68 -20.13 -28.30
CA ALA A 367 14.60 -19.00 -28.37
C ALA A 367 14.26 -18.04 -29.53
N GLY A 368 14.21 -16.75 -29.23
CA GLY A 368 13.88 -15.67 -30.17
C GLY A 368 12.38 -15.37 -30.30
N MET A 369 11.50 -16.13 -29.64
CA MET A 369 10.06 -15.91 -29.72
C MET A 369 9.68 -14.52 -29.19
N PHE A 370 10.23 -14.10 -28.05
CA PHE A 370 9.91 -12.80 -27.48
C PHE A 370 10.27 -11.65 -28.43
N ARG A 371 11.50 -11.68 -29.00
CA ARG A 371 11.93 -10.69 -30.00
C ARG A 371 11.04 -10.68 -31.23
N GLU A 372 10.63 -11.85 -31.72
CA GLU A 372 9.69 -11.96 -32.84
C GLU A 372 8.34 -11.28 -32.54
N ARG A 373 7.78 -11.50 -31.34
CA ARG A 373 6.52 -10.86 -30.92
C ARG A 373 6.66 -9.35 -30.72
N VAL A 374 7.75 -8.89 -30.11
CA VAL A 374 8.04 -7.46 -29.96
C VAL A 374 8.16 -6.81 -31.33
N LYS A 375 8.81 -7.49 -32.28
CA LYS A 375 8.91 -7.01 -33.65
C LYS A 375 7.53 -6.87 -34.28
N GLN A 376 6.74 -7.93 -34.32
CA GLN A 376 5.42 -7.95 -34.97
C GLN A 376 4.40 -7.00 -34.31
N ASN A 377 4.37 -6.93 -32.97
CA ASN A 377 3.33 -6.19 -32.26
C ASN A 377 3.69 -4.72 -31.99
N PHE A 378 4.98 -4.38 -31.96
CA PHE A 378 5.43 -3.02 -31.67
C PHE A 378 6.29 -2.47 -32.80
N SER A 379 7.43 -3.11 -33.10
CA SER A 379 8.44 -2.50 -33.97
C SER A 379 7.95 -2.28 -35.41
N ASP A 380 7.25 -3.27 -35.97
CA ASP A 380 6.67 -3.18 -37.32
C ASP A 380 5.50 -2.17 -37.38
N ASN A 381 4.76 -2.02 -36.28
CA ASN A 381 3.63 -1.08 -36.17
C ASN A 381 4.08 0.38 -35.96
N VAL A 382 5.17 0.58 -35.22
CA VAL A 382 5.75 1.89 -34.94
C VAL A 382 6.74 2.30 -36.03
N GLY A 383 7.35 1.34 -36.74
CA GLY A 383 8.39 1.57 -37.73
C GLY A 383 9.80 1.80 -37.15
N VAL A 384 9.98 1.58 -35.85
CA VAL A 384 11.25 1.70 -35.13
C VAL A 384 11.51 0.40 -34.38
N ASP A 385 12.71 -0.17 -34.54
CA ASP A 385 13.08 -1.39 -33.84
C ASP A 385 13.34 -1.10 -32.36
N LEU A 386 12.52 -1.67 -31.47
CA LEU A 386 12.63 -1.41 -30.04
C LEU A 386 14.04 -1.75 -29.53
N PRO A 387 14.57 -2.99 -29.69
CA PRO A 387 15.80 -3.38 -29.01
C PRO A 387 17.07 -2.76 -29.60
N SER A 388 17.16 -2.61 -30.93
CA SER A 388 18.39 -2.16 -31.58
C SER A 388 18.42 -0.67 -31.93
N GLU A 389 17.25 -0.01 -32.03
CA GLU A 389 17.18 1.42 -32.35
C GLU A 389 16.74 2.27 -31.16
N LEU A 390 15.63 1.92 -30.49
CA LEU A 390 15.06 2.78 -29.43
C LEU A 390 15.80 2.64 -28.08
N LEU A 391 15.94 1.42 -27.55
CA LEU A 391 16.54 1.20 -26.23
C LEU A 391 17.95 1.82 -26.09
N PRO A 392 18.86 1.73 -27.09
CA PRO A 392 20.20 2.31 -26.98
C PRO A 392 20.25 3.84 -26.85
N VAL A 393 19.18 4.54 -27.25
CA VAL A 393 19.09 6.00 -27.18
C VAL A 393 18.53 6.46 -25.83
N LEU A 394 18.05 5.55 -24.98
CA LEU A 394 17.48 5.87 -23.68
C LEU A 394 18.53 5.90 -22.59
N THR A 395 18.47 6.93 -21.73
CA THR A 395 19.30 7.04 -20.51
C THR A 395 18.88 6.06 -19.40
N GLY A 396 17.70 5.46 -19.52
CA GLY A 396 17.05 4.70 -18.45
C GLY A 396 16.20 5.53 -17.49
N ARG A 397 16.18 6.86 -17.64
CA ARG A 397 15.27 7.74 -16.91
C ARG A 397 13.87 7.71 -17.52
N LEU A 398 12.90 7.22 -16.78
CA LEU A 398 11.47 7.28 -17.09
C LEU A 398 10.79 8.24 -16.11
N SER A 399 10.15 9.29 -16.61
CA SER A 399 9.30 10.15 -15.79
C SER A 399 7.88 10.20 -16.31
N THR A 400 6.92 10.33 -15.41
CA THR A 400 5.52 10.59 -15.74
C THR A 400 5.07 11.83 -15.00
N LEU A 401 4.30 12.67 -15.67
CA LEU A 401 3.60 13.76 -15.02
C LEU A 401 2.12 13.74 -15.42
N THR A 402 1.28 14.07 -14.46
CA THR A 402 -0.14 14.32 -14.71
C THR A 402 -0.41 15.80 -14.53
N ALA A 403 -1.06 16.40 -15.52
CA ALA A 403 -1.46 17.79 -15.51
C ALA A 403 -2.91 17.95 -15.99
N PHE A 404 -3.49 19.12 -15.73
CA PHE A 404 -4.85 19.47 -16.16
C PHE A 404 -4.84 20.69 -17.07
N GLU A 405 -5.84 20.75 -17.94
CA GLU A 405 -6.21 21.92 -18.73
C GLU A 405 -7.33 22.66 -17.98
N PRO A 406 -7.10 23.87 -17.42
CA PRO A 406 -8.09 24.58 -16.62
C PRO A 406 -9.42 24.85 -17.36
N ASP A 407 -9.33 25.14 -18.65
CA ASP A 407 -10.46 25.55 -19.49
C ASP A 407 -11.04 24.41 -20.35
N ALA A 408 -10.57 23.17 -20.18
CA ALA A 408 -11.08 22.06 -20.96
C ALA A 408 -12.55 21.76 -20.59
N GLN A 409 -13.41 21.68 -21.61
CA GLN A 409 -14.80 21.24 -21.47
C GLN A 409 -14.88 19.82 -20.88
N SER A 410 -13.87 18.96 -21.11
CA SER A 410 -13.83 17.57 -20.64
C SER A 410 -12.75 17.35 -19.55
N PRO A 411 -13.07 16.61 -18.47
CA PRO A 411 -12.26 16.46 -17.25
C PRO A 411 -11.09 15.46 -17.39
N ALA A 412 -10.40 15.45 -18.52
CA ALA A 412 -9.35 14.46 -18.75
C ALA A 412 -8.06 14.81 -17.99
N ASN A 413 -7.64 13.94 -17.07
CA ASN A 413 -6.26 13.92 -16.60
C ASN A 413 -5.34 13.66 -17.80
N HIS A 414 -4.45 14.60 -18.07
CA HIS A 414 -3.47 14.45 -19.13
C HIS A 414 -2.20 13.84 -18.58
N THR A 415 -1.77 12.74 -19.16
CA THR A 415 -0.55 12.03 -18.75
C THR A 415 0.50 12.22 -19.82
N MET A 416 1.65 12.74 -19.41
CA MET A 416 2.84 12.82 -20.23
C MET A 416 3.88 11.84 -19.71
N VAL A 417 4.47 11.08 -20.62
CA VAL A 417 5.62 10.22 -20.40
C VAL A 417 6.85 10.95 -20.95
N VAL A 418 7.88 11.04 -20.12
CA VAL A 418 9.14 11.73 -20.44
C VAL A 418 10.26 10.72 -20.32
N LEU A 419 10.83 10.34 -21.46
CA LEU A 419 11.94 9.41 -21.56
C LEU A 419 13.22 10.23 -21.71
N GLY A 420 14.18 10.07 -20.81
CA GLY A 420 15.48 10.73 -20.95
C GLY A 420 16.27 10.08 -22.08
N VAL A 421 16.80 10.88 -23.00
CA VAL A 421 17.57 10.42 -24.18
C VAL A 421 19.04 10.83 -24.09
N THR A 422 19.91 9.97 -24.60
CA THR A 422 21.37 10.21 -24.63
C THR A 422 21.79 11.11 -25.78
N ASP A 423 21.07 11.06 -26.91
CA ASP A 423 21.29 11.88 -28.11
C ASP A 423 19.94 12.37 -28.65
N GLU A 424 19.68 13.68 -28.54
CA GLU A 424 18.45 14.29 -29.02
C GLU A 424 18.28 14.20 -30.55
N LYS A 425 19.37 14.29 -31.32
CA LYS A 425 19.29 14.23 -32.78
C LYS A 425 18.88 12.83 -33.21
N GLN A 426 19.52 11.82 -32.64
CA GLN A 426 19.17 10.43 -32.91
C GLN A 426 17.73 10.13 -32.48
N ALA A 427 17.31 10.61 -31.30
CA ALA A 427 15.93 10.46 -30.85
C ALA A 427 14.92 11.15 -31.80
N GLN A 428 15.24 12.34 -32.32
CA GLN A 428 14.41 13.04 -33.30
C GLN A 428 14.33 12.27 -34.63
N GLU A 429 15.44 11.69 -35.10
CA GLU A 429 15.45 10.86 -36.30
C GLU A 429 14.56 9.61 -36.15
N LEU A 430 14.57 8.98 -34.96
CA LEU A 430 13.68 7.85 -34.65
C LEU A 430 12.22 8.27 -34.58
N LEU A 431 11.91 9.42 -33.98
CA LEU A 431 10.56 9.96 -33.95
C LEU A 431 10.05 10.27 -35.37
N ASP A 432 10.86 10.92 -36.20
CA ASP A 432 10.55 11.21 -37.59
C ASP A 432 10.33 9.92 -38.40
N LYS A 433 11.15 8.89 -38.16
CA LYS A 433 10.99 7.56 -38.75
C LYS A 433 9.66 6.92 -38.33
N ALA A 434 9.30 7.00 -37.05
CA ALA A 434 8.06 6.45 -36.54
C ALA A 434 6.82 7.13 -37.15
N VAL A 435 6.87 8.46 -37.29
CA VAL A 435 5.80 9.23 -37.94
C VAL A 435 5.67 8.85 -39.41
N LYS A 436 6.79 8.73 -40.14
CA LYS A 436 6.80 8.31 -41.55
C LYS A 436 6.20 6.92 -41.76
N ALA A 437 6.41 5.98 -40.83
CA ALA A 437 5.82 4.65 -40.93
C ALA A 437 4.28 4.67 -40.82
N GLN A 438 3.70 5.75 -40.30
CA GLN A 438 2.25 5.97 -40.23
C GLN A 438 1.71 6.76 -41.43
N GLU A 439 2.56 7.27 -42.31
CA GLU A 439 2.15 7.97 -43.53
C GLU A 439 1.40 7.01 -44.46
N GLY A 440 0.16 7.37 -44.83
CA GLY A 440 -0.68 6.59 -45.74
C GLY A 440 -2.07 6.26 -45.18
N ASP A 441 -2.28 6.37 -43.87
CA ASP A 441 -3.59 6.38 -43.24
C ASP A 441 -3.91 7.81 -42.76
N VAL A 442 -4.78 8.50 -43.51
CA VAL A 442 -5.16 9.90 -43.24
C VAL A 442 -5.75 10.06 -41.84
N ASN A 443 -6.37 9.02 -41.29
CA ASN A 443 -6.95 9.05 -39.93
C ASN A 443 -5.92 8.80 -38.82
N ARG A 444 -4.66 8.49 -39.15
CA ARG A 444 -3.60 8.16 -38.19
C ARG A 444 -2.34 8.98 -38.35
N THR A 445 -2.16 9.66 -39.50
CA THR A 445 -0.94 10.42 -39.80
C THR A 445 -0.82 11.63 -38.86
N PRO A 446 0.19 11.69 -37.96
CA PRO A 446 0.39 12.82 -37.07
C PRO A 446 0.74 14.10 -37.83
N THR A 447 0.21 15.24 -37.39
CA THR A 447 0.51 16.53 -38.02
C THR A 447 1.75 17.16 -37.38
N LYS A 448 2.75 17.49 -38.21
CA LYS A 448 3.94 18.22 -37.77
C LYS A 448 3.58 19.68 -37.52
N LYS A 449 3.81 20.15 -36.29
CA LYS A 449 3.52 21.51 -35.82
C LYS A 449 4.75 22.12 -35.14
N THR A 450 4.70 23.43 -34.91
CA THR A 450 5.77 24.18 -34.22
C THR A 450 5.18 25.01 -33.08
N HIS A 451 5.97 25.18 -32.01
CA HIS A 451 5.67 26.07 -30.89
C HIS A 451 6.99 26.60 -30.33
N GLY A 452 7.17 27.92 -30.36
CA GLY A 452 8.48 28.52 -30.09
C GLY A 452 9.52 28.00 -31.08
N GLU A 453 10.66 27.54 -30.56
CA GLU A 453 11.72 26.91 -31.37
C GLU A 453 11.52 25.39 -31.56
N PHE A 454 10.54 24.79 -30.86
CA PHE A 454 10.35 23.35 -30.87
C PHE A 454 9.40 22.88 -31.96
N THR A 455 9.70 21.68 -32.46
CA THR A 455 8.85 20.93 -33.38
C THR A 455 8.22 19.76 -32.64
N TYR A 456 6.95 19.52 -32.90
CA TYR A 456 6.23 18.37 -32.35
C TYR A 456 5.25 17.78 -33.35
N TYR A 457 4.79 16.57 -33.05
CA TYR A 457 3.77 15.86 -33.78
C TYR A 457 2.50 15.82 -32.94
N GLY A 458 1.40 16.29 -33.51
CA GLY A 458 0.08 16.30 -32.90
C GLY A 458 -0.90 15.34 -33.60
N PRO A 459 -2.19 15.34 -33.18
CA PRO A 459 -3.21 14.53 -33.81
C PRO A 459 -3.38 14.88 -35.31
N PRO A 460 -3.93 13.96 -36.13
CA PRO A 460 -4.15 14.17 -37.56
C PRO A 460 -4.99 15.42 -37.88
N GLU A 461 -4.77 16.00 -39.06
CA GLU A 461 -5.56 17.14 -39.54
C GLU A 461 -7.05 16.79 -39.63
N GLY A 462 -7.93 17.66 -39.12
CA GLY A 462 -9.38 17.46 -39.15
C GLY A 462 -9.96 16.59 -38.02
N ALA A 463 -9.12 15.97 -37.18
CA ALA A 463 -9.58 15.23 -36.00
C ALA A 463 -10.40 16.11 -35.02
N GLU A 464 -10.16 17.43 -35.03
CA GLU A 464 -10.91 18.41 -34.24
C GLU A 464 -12.35 18.63 -34.73
N GLN A 465 -12.61 18.49 -36.04
CA GLN A 465 -13.92 18.76 -36.65
C GLN A 465 -14.87 17.54 -36.61
N GLN A 466 -14.31 16.33 -36.51
CA GLN A 466 -15.09 15.09 -36.52
C GLN A 466 -15.79 14.82 -35.19
N GLU A 467 -15.26 15.33 -34.06
CA GLU A 467 -15.87 15.21 -32.73
C GLU A 467 -17.07 16.16 -32.53
N ASP A 468 -17.07 17.33 -33.16
CA ASP A 468 -18.13 18.34 -33.00
C ASP A 468 -19.50 17.87 -33.55
N GLY A 469 -19.48 16.90 -34.48
CA GLY A 469 -20.64 16.29 -35.11
C GLY A 469 -21.19 15.02 -34.42
N ASP A 470 -20.39 14.31 -33.61
CA ASP A 470 -20.75 13.01 -33.02
C ASP A 470 -21.23 13.13 -31.55
N ARG A 471 -22.04 14.16 -31.27
CA ARG A 471 -22.63 14.48 -29.95
C ARG A 471 -23.54 13.38 -29.35
N ARG A 472 -23.67 12.23 -30.01
CA ARG A 472 -24.55 11.11 -29.62
C ARG A 472 -23.82 9.94 -28.97
N ARG A 473 -22.49 9.93 -28.98
CA ARG A 473 -21.67 8.99 -28.20
C ARG A 473 -21.05 9.80 -27.06
N GLY A 474 -21.23 9.34 -25.81
CA GLY A 474 -20.73 10.04 -24.61
C GLY A 474 -19.23 10.38 -24.64
N PRO A 475 -18.66 10.96 -23.57
CA PRO A 475 -17.39 11.69 -23.56
C PRO A 475 -16.13 10.80 -23.66
N ARG A 476 -16.09 9.82 -24.55
CA ARG A 476 -14.87 9.14 -24.97
C ARG A 476 -14.19 10.01 -26.04
N ARG A 477 -13.56 11.11 -25.59
CA ARG A 477 -12.64 11.89 -26.45
C ARG A 477 -11.60 10.93 -27.00
N ALA A 478 -11.34 10.97 -28.31
CA ALA A 478 -10.24 10.22 -28.86
C ALA A 478 -8.94 10.67 -28.16
N ILE A 479 -8.08 9.73 -27.77
CA ILE A 479 -6.74 10.06 -27.26
C ILE A 479 -6.08 10.94 -28.32
N ARG A 480 -5.60 12.13 -27.95
CA ARG A 480 -4.88 13.05 -28.85
C ARG A 480 -3.38 12.83 -28.67
N PRO A 481 -2.78 11.83 -29.32
CA PRO A 481 -1.37 11.54 -29.12
C PRO A 481 -0.55 12.75 -29.54
N VAL A 482 0.40 13.11 -28.70
CA VAL A 482 1.41 14.12 -29.01
C VAL A 482 2.79 13.57 -28.72
N ALA A 483 3.76 13.97 -29.53
CA ALA A 483 5.15 13.54 -29.38
C ALA A 483 6.13 14.65 -29.76
N ALA A 484 7.21 14.80 -29.00
CA ALA A 484 8.29 15.75 -29.30
C ALA A 484 9.61 15.29 -28.68
N VAL A 485 10.73 15.73 -29.26
CA VAL A 485 12.06 15.58 -28.65
C VAL A 485 12.61 16.97 -28.36
N PHE A 486 12.96 17.22 -27.10
CA PHE A 486 13.58 18.46 -26.65
C PHE A 486 14.19 18.31 -25.25
N ASN A 487 15.25 19.08 -24.96
CA ASN A 487 15.84 19.20 -23.62
C ASN A 487 16.18 17.83 -22.98
N GLY A 488 16.92 17.01 -23.72
CA GLY A 488 17.37 15.68 -23.34
C GLY A 488 16.24 14.68 -23.18
N SER A 489 15.05 14.94 -23.72
CA SER A 489 13.86 14.15 -23.47
C SER A 489 13.06 13.84 -24.73
N LEU A 490 12.61 12.59 -24.87
CA LEU A 490 11.50 12.21 -25.75
C LEU A 490 10.21 12.25 -24.91
N VAL A 491 9.31 13.16 -25.27
CA VAL A 491 8.02 13.36 -24.58
C VAL A 491 6.91 12.76 -25.42
N LEU A 492 6.09 11.90 -24.80
CA LEU A 492 4.89 11.31 -25.37
C LEU A 492 3.71 11.62 -24.47
N GLY A 493 2.54 11.94 -25.02
CA GLY A 493 1.38 12.22 -24.17
C GLY A 493 0.07 12.33 -24.92
N ASN A 494 -0.93 12.86 -24.23
CA ASN A 494 -2.31 12.96 -24.74
C ASN A 494 -2.87 14.40 -24.73
N SER A 495 -2.04 15.42 -24.54
CA SER A 495 -2.44 16.83 -24.58
C SER A 495 -1.37 17.71 -25.24
N GLU A 496 -1.80 18.41 -26.28
CA GLU A 496 -1.01 19.42 -26.96
C GLU A 496 -0.76 20.64 -26.05
N GLU A 497 -1.73 21.02 -25.22
CA GLU A 497 -1.60 22.17 -24.32
C GLU A 497 -0.61 21.91 -23.19
N VAL A 498 -0.63 20.71 -22.60
CA VAL A 498 0.37 20.31 -21.60
C VAL A 498 1.76 20.24 -22.25
N LEU A 499 1.87 19.72 -23.47
CA LEU A 499 3.14 19.70 -24.20
C LEU A 499 3.69 21.11 -24.46
N LYS A 500 2.84 22.06 -24.88
CA LYS A 500 3.23 23.47 -25.05
C LYS A 500 3.70 24.10 -23.75
N LYS A 501 3.04 23.83 -22.62
CA LYS A 501 3.50 24.27 -21.29
C LYS A 501 4.86 23.67 -20.92
N MET A 502 5.11 22.41 -21.26
CA MET A 502 6.43 21.79 -21.07
C MET A 502 7.52 22.47 -21.91
N MET A 503 7.21 22.84 -23.15
CA MET A 503 8.10 23.59 -24.04
C MET A 503 8.39 24.99 -23.49
N ALA A 504 7.37 25.71 -23.04
CA ALA A 504 7.51 27.02 -22.40
C ALA A 504 8.35 26.93 -21.10
N ALA A 505 8.14 25.89 -20.29
CA ALA A 505 8.98 25.63 -19.12
C ALA A 505 10.44 25.39 -19.53
N SER A 506 10.68 24.65 -20.62
CA SER A 506 12.02 24.45 -21.19
C SER A 506 12.67 25.76 -21.63
N GLU A 507 11.92 26.68 -22.24
CA GLU A 507 12.39 28.03 -22.61
C GLU A 507 12.58 28.96 -21.40
N GLY A 508 12.05 28.58 -20.23
CA GLY A 508 12.07 29.42 -19.02
C GLY A 508 11.01 30.52 -19.03
N THR A 509 10.02 30.43 -19.93
CA THR A 509 8.87 31.35 -20.00
C THR A 509 7.72 30.91 -19.09
N GLU A 510 7.72 29.66 -18.62
CA GLU A 510 6.86 29.13 -17.56
C GLU A 510 7.67 28.68 -16.33
N PRO A 511 7.14 28.80 -15.10
CA PRO A 511 7.80 28.30 -13.90
C PRO A 511 8.02 26.79 -13.96
N ARG A 512 9.17 26.34 -13.45
CA ARG A 512 9.59 24.93 -13.48
C ARG A 512 9.38 24.26 -12.14
N LEU A 513 8.99 22.99 -12.14
CA LEU A 513 8.76 22.24 -10.90
C LEU A 513 10.01 22.15 -10.03
N LYS A 514 11.18 21.90 -10.64
CA LYS A 514 12.45 21.79 -9.91
C LYS A 514 12.79 23.05 -9.10
N ASP A 515 12.23 24.19 -9.49
CA ASP A 515 12.48 25.48 -8.87
C ASP A 515 11.47 25.81 -7.76
N SER A 516 10.34 25.09 -7.66
CA SER A 516 9.31 25.33 -6.64
C SER A 516 9.80 25.00 -5.23
N ILE A 517 9.27 25.72 -4.25
CA ILE A 517 9.66 25.57 -2.85
C ILE A 517 9.15 24.22 -2.33
N GLU A 518 7.92 23.88 -2.68
CA GLU A 518 7.21 22.65 -2.32
C GLU A 518 7.97 21.43 -2.80
N PHE A 519 8.42 21.43 -4.07
CA PHE A 519 9.22 20.35 -4.62
C PHE A 519 10.57 20.24 -3.91
N LYS A 520 11.28 21.36 -3.68
CA LYS A 520 12.56 21.38 -2.96
C LYS A 520 12.43 20.83 -1.53
N LEU A 521 11.32 21.12 -0.85
CA LEU A 521 11.00 20.55 0.46
C LEU A 521 10.83 19.03 0.39
N VAL A 522 10.05 18.53 -0.57
CA VAL A 522 9.86 17.08 -0.79
C VAL A 522 11.18 16.41 -1.14
N GLN A 523 11.97 16.96 -2.07
CA GLN A 523 13.27 16.41 -2.48
C GLN A 523 14.26 16.37 -1.30
N SER A 524 14.35 17.45 -0.53
CA SER A 524 15.15 17.50 0.69
C SER A 524 14.75 16.40 1.68
N ARG A 525 13.44 16.18 1.85
CA ARG A 525 12.94 15.16 2.75
C ARG A 525 13.20 13.75 2.25
N VAL A 526 13.07 13.50 0.94
CA VAL A 526 13.43 12.23 0.30
C VAL A 526 14.90 11.90 0.57
N ARG A 527 15.82 12.85 0.37
CA ARG A 527 17.25 12.66 0.66
C ARG A 527 17.50 12.30 2.13
N ARG A 528 16.81 12.97 3.06
CA ARG A 528 16.93 12.66 4.51
C ARG A 528 16.39 11.27 4.86
N LEU A 529 15.28 10.85 4.26
CA LEU A 529 14.67 9.53 4.49
C LEU A 529 15.47 8.39 3.84
N ALA A 530 16.07 8.63 2.69
CA ALA A 530 16.96 7.66 2.03
C ALA A 530 18.25 7.44 2.84
N GLY A 531 18.74 8.48 3.53
CA GLY A 531 20.00 8.44 4.26
C GLY A 531 21.18 8.25 3.28
N PRO A 532 22.03 7.24 3.45
CA PRO A 532 23.12 6.96 2.52
C PRO A 532 22.67 6.20 1.25
N ASN A 533 21.42 5.74 1.19
CA ASN A 533 20.94 4.92 0.09
C ASN A 533 20.67 5.77 -1.14
N GLU A 534 20.99 5.23 -2.31
CA GLU A 534 20.72 5.88 -3.58
C GLU A 534 19.27 5.68 -4.00
N VAL A 535 18.60 6.75 -4.41
CA VAL A 535 17.16 6.73 -4.73
C VAL A 535 16.96 6.35 -6.20
N GLY A 536 16.19 5.29 -6.44
CA GLY A 536 15.84 4.84 -7.78
C GLY A 536 14.49 5.37 -8.29
N MET A 537 13.61 5.80 -7.38
CA MET A 537 12.36 6.47 -7.73
C MET A 537 12.07 7.61 -6.77
N LEU A 538 11.56 8.72 -7.28
CA LEU A 538 10.94 9.80 -6.51
C LEU A 538 9.54 10.07 -7.07
N SER A 539 8.57 10.27 -6.19
CA SER A 539 7.30 10.89 -6.56
C SER A 539 7.04 12.14 -5.74
N TYR A 540 6.43 13.11 -6.40
CA TYR A 540 5.90 14.36 -5.86
C TYR A 540 4.43 14.43 -6.22
N GLU A 541 3.61 14.81 -5.26
CA GLU A 541 2.19 15.07 -5.45
C GLU A 541 1.87 16.45 -4.90
N ASP A 542 1.06 17.19 -5.66
CA ASP A 542 0.51 18.48 -5.29
C ASP A 542 -0.99 18.30 -5.01
N PRO A 543 -1.38 18.19 -3.72
CA PRO A 543 -2.78 18.05 -3.37
C PRO A 543 -3.60 19.31 -3.64
N GLU A 544 -3.00 20.50 -3.67
CA GLU A 544 -3.73 21.71 -4.03
C GLU A 544 -4.15 21.66 -5.49
N ALA A 545 -3.21 21.34 -6.39
CA ALA A 545 -3.49 21.09 -7.79
C ALA A 545 -4.56 19.99 -7.98
N SER A 546 -4.45 18.90 -7.21
CA SER A 546 -5.41 17.79 -7.24
C SER A 546 -6.81 18.21 -6.79
N LEU A 547 -6.93 18.94 -5.68
CA LEU A 547 -8.21 19.39 -5.12
C LEU A 547 -8.88 20.43 -6.02
N ARG A 548 -8.11 21.39 -6.58
CA ARG A 548 -8.63 22.34 -7.57
C ARG A 548 -9.19 21.65 -8.80
N HIS A 549 -8.47 20.66 -9.31
CA HIS A 549 -8.95 19.88 -10.42
C HIS A 549 -10.22 19.10 -10.07
N TRP A 550 -10.21 18.35 -8.96
CA TRP A 550 -11.37 17.59 -8.50
C TRP A 550 -12.60 18.47 -8.29
N HIS A 551 -12.43 19.63 -7.62
CA HIS A 551 -13.50 20.59 -7.41
C HIS A 551 -14.05 21.09 -8.75
N ALA A 552 -13.18 21.53 -9.68
CA ALA A 552 -13.60 21.98 -11.01
C ALA A 552 -14.34 20.90 -11.81
N MET A 553 -13.94 19.63 -11.67
CA MET A 553 -14.65 18.51 -12.29
C MET A 553 -16.05 18.34 -11.69
N ALA A 554 -16.14 18.32 -10.37
CA ALA A 554 -17.35 17.99 -9.63
C ALA A 554 -18.38 19.15 -9.63
N SER A 555 -17.96 20.38 -9.96
CA SER A 555 -18.87 21.51 -10.18
C SER A 555 -19.60 21.50 -11.55
N LYS A 556 -19.16 20.72 -12.55
CA LYS A 556 -19.78 20.69 -13.88
C LYS A 556 -20.88 19.61 -13.97
N GLN A 557 -22.10 19.99 -14.38
CA GLN A 557 -23.26 19.09 -14.45
C GLN A 557 -23.04 17.87 -15.37
N GLU A 558 -22.44 18.09 -16.54
CA GLU A 558 -22.14 17.03 -17.53
C GLU A 558 -21.20 15.94 -16.97
N ASN A 559 -20.31 16.29 -16.02
CA ASN A 559 -19.41 15.34 -15.39
C ASN A 559 -20.08 14.53 -14.28
N ARG A 560 -21.12 15.09 -13.63
CA ARG A 560 -21.91 14.40 -12.59
C ARG A 560 -22.72 13.24 -13.18
N GLU A 561 -23.31 13.47 -14.36
CA GLU A 561 -24.04 12.45 -15.11
C GLU A 561 -23.11 11.29 -15.53
N TRP A 562 -21.90 11.61 -16.00
CA TRP A 562 -20.87 10.59 -16.33
C TRP A 562 -20.44 9.74 -15.12
N LEU A 563 -20.40 10.31 -13.92
CA LEU A 563 -20.08 9.59 -12.68
C LEU A 563 -21.20 8.62 -12.26
N GLY A 564 -22.47 9.00 -12.47
CA GLY A 564 -23.65 8.19 -12.15
C GLY A 564 -23.85 6.98 -13.09
N GLU A 565 -23.37 7.05 -14.33
CA GLU A 565 -23.50 5.96 -15.31
C GLU A 565 -22.58 4.75 -15.06
N ARG A 566 -21.65 4.82 -14.09
CA ARG A 566 -20.77 3.70 -13.74
C ARG A 566 -21.38 2.78 -12.70
N ASN A 567 -21.42 1.49 -13.00
CA ASN A 567 -21.93 0.42 -12.12
C ASN A 567 -20.94 0.05 -11.00
N GLN A 568 -20.47 1.04 -10.22
CA GLN A 568 -19.61 0.88 -9.06
C GLN A 568 -20.27 1.56 -7.86
N PRO A 569 -20.55 0.84 -6.74
CA PRO A 569 -21.28 1.38 -5.59
C PRO A 569 -20.71 2.71 -5.06
N PHE A 570 -19.38 2.83 -5.01
CA PHE A 570 -18.69 4.05 -4.58
C PHE A 570 -18.94 5.25 -5.52
N MET A 571 -18.92 5.03 -6.84
CA MET A 571 -19.13 6.12 -7.82
C MET A 571 -20.59 6.57 -7.85
N ALA A 572 -21.54 5.64 -7.67
CA ALA A 572 -22.95 5.96 -7.51
C ALA A 572 -23.21 6.74 -6.20
N ALA A 573 -22.59 6.34 -5.09
CA ALA A 573 -22.66 7.07 -3.82
C ALA A 573 -22.06 8.49 -3.95
N MET A 574 -20.92 8.62 -4.63
CA MET A 574 -20.29 9.92 -4.90
C MET A 574 -21.16 10.81 -5.80
N SER A 575 -21.81 10.24 -6.82
CA SER A 575 -22.76 10.97 -7.69
C SER A 575 -23.97 11.48 -6.89
N ARG A 576 -24.60 10.63 -6.05
CA ARG A 576 -25.70 11.05 -5.16
C ARG A 576 -25.28 12.14 -4.17
N ALA A 577 -24.08 12.03 -3.61
CA ALA A 577 -23.53 13.02 -2.69
C ALA A 577 -23.33 14.39 -3.36
N LEU A 578 -22.92 14.41 -4.64
CA LEU A 578 -22.79 15.63 -5.45
C LEU A 578 -24.14 16.21 -5.90
N GLU A 579 -25.20 15.40 -5.97
CA GLU A 579 -26.57 15.84 -6.23
C GLU A 579 -27.25 16.41 -4.97
N ALA A 580 -26.92 15.87 -3.80
CA ALA A 580 -27.53 16.21 -2.52
C ALA A 580 -27.05 17.55 -1.92
N GLY A 581 -25.92 18.10 -2.39
CA GLY A 581 -25.37 19.35 -1.84
C GLY A 581 -24.46 20.10 -2.82
N GLU A 582 -24.25 21.39 -2.56
CA GLU A 582 -23.24 22.18 -3.26
C GLU A 582 -21.85 21.86 -2.70
N LEU A 583 -20.84 21.82 -3.57
CA LEU A 583 -19.46 21.67 -3.14
C LEU A 583 -19.00 22.96 -2.45
N PRO A 584 -18.27 22.87 -1.33
CA PRO A 584 -17.71 24.03 -0.69
C PRO A 584 -16.68 24.69 -1.61
N PRO A 585 -16.45 26.02 -1.49
CA PRO A 585 -15.38 26.69 -2.21
C PRO A 585 -14.06 25.93 -2.05
N VAL A 586 -13.33 25.77 -3.16
CA VAL A 586 -12.07 25.01 -3.12
C VAL A 586 -11.08 25.61 -2.11
N GLU A 587 -11.09 26.92 -1.94
CA GLU A 587 -10.27 27.66 -0.97
C GLU A 587 -10.42 27.12 0.47
N ASP A 588 -11.62 26.65 0.84
CA ASP A 588 -11.86 26.06 2.16
C ASP A 588 -11.21 24.68 2.32
N LEU A 589 -11.02 23.96 1.21
CA LEU A 589 -10.38 22.63 1.19
C LEU A 589 -8.85 22.72 1.15
N LEU A 590 -8.31 23.78 0.56
CA LEU A 590 -6.86 23.93 0.36
C LEU A 590 -6.08 24.07 1.65
N ARG A 591 -6.71 24.47 2.76
CA ARG A 591 -6.06 24.50 4.08
C ARG A 591 -5.58 23.12 4.55
N TYR A 592 -6.14 22.04 4.00
CA TYR A 592 -5.73 20.66 4.30
C TYR A 592 -4.71 20.11 3.27
N ALA A 593 -4.45 20.85 2.19
CA ALA A 593 -3.54 20.44 1.14
C ALA A 593 -2.09 20.62 1.60
N THR A 594 -1.37 19.51 1.71
CA THR A 594 0.05 19.51 2.06
C THR A 594 0.82 18.64 1.07
N PRO A 595 1.95 19.13 0.52
CA PRO A 595 2.74 18.34 -0.40
C PRO A 595 3.08 16.96 0.17
N SER A 596 2.99 15.95 -0.68
CA SER A 596 3.38 14.59 -0.35
C SER A 596 4.47 14.10 -1.29
N GLY A 597 5.24 13.14 -0.81
CA GLY A 597 6.29 12.52 -1.58
C GLY A 597 6.42 11.04 -1.29
N ALA A 598 7.02 10.33 -2.23
CA ALA A 598 7.48 8.97 -1.98
C ALA A 598 8.84 8.74 -2.61
N LEU A 599 9.53 7.73 -2.09
CA LEU A 599 10.77 7.23 -2.66
C LEU A 599 10.77 5.70 -2.73
N LEU A 600 11.52 5.18 -3.69
CA LEU A 600 11.87 3.77 -3.80
C LEU A 600 13.38 3.67 -3.97
N TYR A 601 14.02 2.79 -3.22
CA TYR A 601 15.41 2.43 -3.43
C TYR A 601 15.61 0.93 -3.29
N ASP A 602 16.72 0.48 -3.89
CA ASP A 602 17.12 -0.91 -3.91
C ASP A 602 18.26 -1.14 -2.91
N SER A 603 18.21 -2.25 -2.18
CA SER A 603 19.23 -2.65 -1.22
C SER A 603 19.54 -4.14 -1.34
N ASN A 604 20.53 -4.62 -0.59
CA ASN A 604 20.87 -6.04 -0.57
C ASN A 604 19.77 -6.93 0.04
N THR A 605 18.81 -6.37 0.78
CA THR A 605 17.68 -7.14 1.33
C THR A 605 16.44 -7.05 0.46
N GLY A 606 16.34 -6.09 -0.45
CA GLY A 606 15.17 -5.94 -1.31
C GLY A 606 14.85 -4.51 -1.67
N LEU A 607 13.57 -4.24 -1.93
CA LEU A 607 13.09 -2.92 -2.32
C LEU A 607 12.46 -2.21 -1.12
N HIS A 608 12.84 -0.94 -0.91
CA HIS A 608 12.32 -0.11 0.18
C HIS A 608 11.45 1.01 -0.38
N TYR A 609 10.16 0.99 -0.04
CA TYR A 609 9.21 2.02 -0.40
C TYR A 609 8.90 2.90 0.82
N LEU A 610 9.00 4.21 0.67
CA LEU A 610 8.61 5.14 1.73
C LEU A 610 7.71 6.20 1.13
N ALA A 611 6.54 6.41 1.72
CA ALA A 611 5.61 7.48 1.36
C ALA A 611 5.33 8.36 2.57
N PHE A 612 5.27 9.67 2.37
CA PHE A 612 5.04 10.62 3.44
C PHE A 612 4.19 11.81 3.00
N ARG A 613 3.50 12.39 3.98
CA ARG A 613 2.82 13.69 3.88
C ARG A 613 3.26 14.59 5.02
N PHE A 614 3.48 15.86 4.71
CA PHE A 614 3.79 16.87 5.72
C PHE A 614 2.56 17.22 6.55
N LYS A 615 2.77 17.62 7.81
CA LYS A 615 1.69 18.24 8.58
C LYS A 615 1.28 19.57 7.96
N VAL A 616 0.00 19.91 8.11
CA VAL A 616 -0.49 21.26 7.82
C VAL A 616 0.29 22.23 8.70
N SER A 617 0.87 23.26 8.09
CA SER A 617 1.55 24.32 8.84
C SER A 617 0.47 25.23 9.41
N ASN A 618 0.32 25.26 10.74
CA ASN A 618 -0.56 26.21 11.43
C ASN A 618 -0.03 27.64 11.36
#